data_AF-A0A9N7UZ24-F1
#
_entry.id   AF-A0A9N7UZ24-F1
#
_cell.length_a   1.000
_cell.length_b   1.000
_cell.length_c   1.000
_cell.angle_alpha   90.00
_cell.angle_beta   90.00
_cell.angle_gamma   90.00
#
_symmetry.space_group_name_H-M   'P 1'
#
loop_
_entity.id
_entity.type
_entity.pdbx_description
1 polymer ?
#
loop_
_entity_poly.entity_id
_entity_poly.type
_entity_poly.pdbx_seq_one_letter_code
_entity_poly.pdbx_strand_id
1 'polypeptide(L)' 'MLVPVECNRVSKWVRVPQAEDKYNYSQFLQAGSASLSLKDSSNVEVDSDIFDELLKSSGVSFRAEECDGSNAEV' A
#
# COMPACT_ATOMS: atom_id res chain seq x y z
N MET A 1 9.69 6.47 3.85
CA MET A 1 9.13 7.10 2.64
C MET A 1 7.63 7.32 2.84
N LEU A 2 7.02 8.37 2.28
CA LEU A 2 5.56 8.52 2.23
C LEU A 2 5.09 8.19 0.82
N VAL A 3 4.07 7.36 0.69
CA VAL A 3 3.54 6.94 -0.61
C VAL A 3 2.06 7.26 -0.68
N PRO A 4 1.60 7.87 -1.79
CA PRO A 4 0.18 8.07 -2.02
C PRO A 4 -0.49 6.73 -2.32
N VAL A 5 -1.50 6.41 -1.52
CA VAL A 5 -2.35 5.23 -1.68
C VAL A 5 -3.78 5.71 -1.87
N GLU A 6 -4.39 5.37 -3.00
CA GLU A 6 -5.80 5.64 -3.27
C GLU A 6 -6.66 4.43 -2.84
N CYS A 7 -7.56 4.63 -1.89
CA CYS A 7 -8.48 3.61 -1.38
C CYS A 7 -9.91 4.12 -1.50
N ASN A 8 -10.80 3.44 -2.24
CA ASN A 8 -12.18 3.90 -2.45
C ASN A 8 -12.30 5.38 -2.89
N ARG A 9 -11.44 5.83 -3.81
CA ARG A 9 -11.32 7.25 -4.28
C ARG A 9 -10.84 8.25 -3.21
N VAL A 10 -10.38 7.76 -2.06
CA VAL A 10 -9.73 8.57 -1.03
C VAL A 10 -8.22 8.37 -1.13
N SER A 11 -7.49 9.40 -1.52
CA SER A 11 -6.02 9.39 -1.52
C SER A 11 -5.51 9.67 -0.10
N LYS A 12 -4.81 8.70 0.49
CA LYS A 12 -4.12 8.82 1.78
C LYS A 12 -2.62 8.69 1.58
N TRP A 13 -1.83 9.33 2.43
CA TRP A 13 -0.39 9.16 2.44
C TRP A 13 -0.03 8.13 3.50
N VAL A 14 0.46 6.97 3.07
CA VAL A 14 0.88 5.90 3.98
C VAL A 14 2.38 5.98 4.16
N ARG A 15 2.82 5.95 5.42
CA ARG A 15 4.24 5.87 5.73
C ARG A 15 4.71 4.45 5.49
N VAL A 16 5.62 4.29 4.56
CA VAL A 16 6.29 3.01 4.31
C VAL A 16 7.31 2.78 5.43
N PRO A 17 7.12 1.75 6.25
CA PRO A 17 8.12 1.31 7.20
C PRO A 17 9.29 0.70 6.43
N GLN A 18 10.46 1.28 6.62
CA GLN A 18 11.72 0.79 6.06
C GLN A 18 12.47 0.08 7.19
N ALA A 19 12.88 -1.15 6.97
CA ALA A 19 13.79 -1.88 7.87
C ALA A 19 15.10 -2.13 7.13
N GLU A 20 16.14 -1.41 7.55
CA GLU A 20 17.52 -1.50 7.03
C GLU A 20 17.61 -1.33 5.50
N ASP A 21 17.52 -2.43 4.74
CA ASP A 21 17.70 -2.45 3.29
C ASP A 21 16.43 -2.76 2.49
N LYS A 22 15.30 -3.04 3.18
CA LYS A 22 14.03 -3.42 2.55
C LYS A 22 12.84 -2.70 3.16
N TYR A 23 11.83 -2.47 2.35
CA TYR A 23 10.54 -1.95 2.74
C TYR A 23 9.64 -3.09 3.21
N ASN A 24 9.01 -2.91 4.38
CA ASN A 24 8.13 -3.92 4.96
C ASN A 24 6.74 -3.81 4.33
N TYR A 25 6.50 -4.63 3.31
CA TYR A 25 5.19 -4.76 2.65
C TYR A 25 4.07 -5.09 3.64
N SER A 26 4.27 -6.05 4.53
CA SER A 26 3.24 -6.47 5.49
C SER A 26 2.86 -5.35 6.47
N GLN A 27 3.83 -4.58 6.96
CA GLN A 27 3.53 -3.43 7.82
C GLN A 27 2.93 -2.26 7.03
N PHE A 28 3.29 -2.10 5.75
CA PHE A 28 2.68 -1.11 4.88
C PHE A 28 1.20 -1.42 4.62
N LEU A 29 0.87 -2.69 4.34
CA LEU A 29 -0.50 -3.17 4.25
C LEU A 29 -1.24 -2.95 5.57
N GLN A 30 -0.64 -3.31 6.71
CA GLN A 30 -1.25 -3.10 8.02
C GLN A 30 -1.53 -1.62 8.31
N ALA A 31 -0.65 -0.71 7.86
CA ALA A 31 -0.85 0.73 7.97
C ALA A 31 -1.89 1.28 6.98
N GLY A 32 -2.09 0.60 5.85
CA GLY A 32 -3.09 0.94 4.83
C GLY A 32 -4.51 0.47 5.16
N SER A 33 -4.59 -0.74 5.74
CA SER A 33 -5.70 -1.53 6.30
C SER A 33 -5.37 -3.02 6.04
N ALA A 34 -5.49 -3.89 7.05
CA ALA A 34 -4.89 -5.25 7.08
C ALA A 34 -5.43 -6.31 6.08
N SER A 35 -6.21 -5.91 5.06
CA SER A 35 -6.80 -6.81 4.06
C SER A 35 -6.85 -6.18 2.66
N LEU A 36 -5.82 -5.41 2.32
CA LEU A 36 -5.74 -4.72 1.03
C LEU A 36 -4.92 -5.51 0.01
N SER A 37 -5.47 -5.68 -1.20
CA SER A 37 -4.66 -5.93 -2.38
C SER A 37 -4.18 -4.60 -2.94
N LEU A 38 -2.86 -4.40 -2.95
CA LEU A 38 -2.25 -3.22 -3.55
C LEU A 38 -2.11 -3.45 -5.06
N LYS A 39 -2.49 -2.45 -5.84
CA LYS A 39 -2.27 -2.37 -7.28
C LYS A 39 -1.43 -1.15 -7.60
N ASP A 40 -0.58 -1.23 -8.62
CA ASP A 40 0.15 -0.07 -9.12
C ASP A 40 -0.77 0.84 -9.98
N SER A 41 -0.24 1.97 -10.44
CA SER A 41 -0.85 2.85 -11.44
C SER A 41 -1.34 2.16 -12.72
N SER A 42 -0.75 1.03 -13.11
CA SER A 42 -1.16 0.20 -14.27
C SER A 42 -2.20 -0.87 -13.90
N ASN A 43 -2.74 -0.83 -12.68
CA ASN A 43 -3.73 -1.78 -12.16
C ASN A 43 -3.20 -3.23 -12.03
N VAL A 44 -1.89 -3.37 -11.89
CA VAL A 44 -1.20 -4.65 -11.67
C VAL A 44 -1.05 -4.89 -10.17
N GLU A 45 -1.33 -6.11 -9.71
CA GLU A 45 -1.15 -6.48 -8.30
C GLU A 45 0.31 -6.37 -7.86
N VAL A 46 0.51 -5.83 -6.65
CA VAL A 46 1.81 -5.52 -6.08
C VAL A 46 2.09 -6.48 -4.95
N ASP A 47 2.95 -7.45 -5.22
CA ASP A 47 3.52 -8.35 -4.22
C ASP A 47 4.68 -7.71 -3.45
N SER A 48 5.07 -8.32 -2.34
CA SER A 48 6.22 -7.87 -1.53
C SER A 48 7.53 -7.81 -2.32
N ASP A 49 7.73 -8.72 -3.28
CA ASP A 49 8.95 -8.78 -4.09
C ASP A 49 9.06 -7.59 -5.05
N ILE A 50 7.93 -7.14 -5.61
CA ILE A 50 7.90 -6.01 -6.55
C ILE A 50 7.66 -4.67 -5.86
N PHE A 51 7.05 -4.67 -4.66
CA PHE A 51 6.82 -3.46 -3.87
C PHE A 51 8.09 -2.65 -3.64
N ASP A 52 9.18 -3.34 -3.28
CA ASP A 52 10.47 -2.71 -3.01
C ASP A 52 11.07 -2.07 -4.27
N GLU A 53 10.97 -2.76 -5.41
CA GLU A 53 11.41 -2.25 -6.71
C GLU A 53 10.59 -1.04 -7.16
N LEU A 54 9.27 -1.09 -6.97
CA LEU A 54 8.38 0.03 -7.29
C LEU A 54 8.69 1.24 -6.42
N LEU A 55 9.00 1.06 -5.13
CA LEU A 55 9.41 2.15 -4.25
C LEU A 55 10.76 2.76 -4.60
N LYS A 56 11.67 1.96 -5.15
CA LYS A 56 12.94 2.44 -5.70
C LYS A 56 12.74 3.23 -7.00
N SER A 57 11.66 2.96 -7.73
CA SER A 57 11.23 3.76 -8.87
C SER A 57 10.59 5.07 -8.39
N SER A 58 11.15 6.21 -8.79
CA SER A 58 10.63 7.51 -8.37
C SER A 58 9.21 7.73 -8.93
N GLY A 59 8.25 8.08 -8.07
CA GLY A 59 6.88 8.42 -8.47
C GLY A 59 5.85 7.29 -8.33
N VAL A 60 6.09 6.30 -7.48
CA VAL A 60 5.11 5.23 -7.23
C VAL A 60 3.87 5.75 -6.50
N SER A 61 2.71 5.33 -6.98
CA SER A 61 1.41 5.48 -6.32
C SER A 61 0.70 4.14 -6.33
N PHE A 62 0.11 3.76 -5.22
CA PHE A 62 -0.63 2.52 -5.12
C PHE A 62 -2.14 2.78 -5.06
N ARG A 63 -2.90 1.79 -5.53
CA ARG A 63 -4.34 1.70 -5.37
C ARG A 63 -4.64 0.52 -4.45
N ALA A 64 -5.51 0.77 -3.50
CA ALA A 64 -6.03 -0.21 -2.57
C ALA A 64 -7.48 -0.49 -2.97
N GLU A 65 -7.74 -1.71 -3.44
CA GLU A 65 -9.08 -2.22 -3.70
C GLU A 65 -9.57 -2.85 -2.37
N GLU A 66 -10.69 -2.37 -1.84
CA GLU A 66 -11.28 -2.69 -0.50
C GLU A 66 -10.81 -1.87 0.71
N CYS A 67 -11.23 -0.60 0.82
CA CYS A 67 -11.50 -0.01 2.13
C CYS A 67 -12.86 -0.51 2.66
N ASP A 68 -13.04 -1.83 2.82
CA ASP A 68 -14.15 -2.30 3.63
C ASP A 68 -13.73 -2.20 5.09
N GLY A 69 -13.94 -1.00 5.64
CA GLY A 69 -14.11 -0.85 7.07
C GLY A 69 -15.41 -1.53 7.46
N SER A 70 -15.45 -2.86 7.44
CA SER A 70 -16.30 -3.59 8.35
C SER A 70 -15.76 -3.32 9.75
N ASN A 71 -16.12 -2.15 10.26
CA ASN A 71 -16.38 -1.98 11.67
C ASN A 71 -17.45 -3.04 11.99
N ALA A 72 -17.04 -4.26 12.29
CA ALA A 72 -17.88 -5.22 12.98
C ALA A 72 -17.98 -4.73 14.43
N GLU A 73 -18.64 -3.58 14.61
CA GLU A 73 -19.38 -3.28 15.83
C GLU A 73 -20.67 -4.11 15.73
N VAL A 74 -20.69 -5.29 16.35
CA VAL A 74 -21.68 -5.76 17.36
C VAL A 74 -21.38 -7.19 17.77
#